data_AF-A0A1V4VYB8-F1
#
_entry.id   AF-A0A1V4VYB8-F1
#
_cell.length_a   1.000
_cell.length_b   1.000
_cell.length_c   1.000
_cell.angle_alpha   90.00
_cell.angle_beta   90.00
_cell.angle_gamma   90.00
#
_symmetry.space_group_name_H-M   'P 1'
#
loop_
_entity.id
_entity.type
_entity.pdbx_description
1 polymer ?
#
loop_
_entity_poly.entity_id
_entity_poly.type
_entity_poly.pdbx_seq_one_letter_code
_entity_poly.pdbx_strand_id
1 'polypeptide(L)' 'MARLPVITVESLCILGLKQANPQMNVFEIAEKLNLTPVSVKEHFVELSRAKLLDTPAGSPINDRSRRVR' A
#
# COMPACT_ATOMS: atom_id res chain seq x y z
N MET A 1 -16.31 -1.92 18.98
CA MET A 1 -15.50 -0.69 18.93
C MET A 1 -14.75 -0.67 17.62
N ALA A 2 -14.88 0.38 16.80
CA ALA A 2 -14.04 0.55 15.62
C ALA A 2 -12.63 0.92 16.09
N ARG A 3 -11.60 0.15 15.71
CA ARG A 3 -10.21 0.53 15.97
C ARG A 3 -9.86 1.73 15.09
N LEU A 4 -9.28 2.76 15.69
CA LEU A 4 -8.65 3.85 14.95
C LEU A 4 -7.47 3.29 14.14
N PRO A 5 -7.23 3.77 12.91
CA PRO A 5 -6.09 3.34 12.11
C PRO A 5 -4.79 3.73 12.82
N VAL A 6 -3.84 2.80 12.89
CA VAL A 6 -2.52 3.05 13.48
C VAL A 6 -1.55 3.36 12.35
N ILE A 7 -1.12 4.61 12.27
CA ILE A 7 -0.14 5.06 11.27
C ILE A 7 1.25 5.03 11.90
N THR A 8 2.14 4.26 11.28
CA THR A 8 3.54 4.14 11.70
C THR A 8 4.44 5.08 10.90
N VAL A 9 5.69 5.24 11.33
CA VAL A 9 6.71 5.96 10.57
C VAL A 9 6.91 5.32 9.18
N GLU A 10 6.89 3.99 9.10
CA GLU A 10 6.99 3.25 7.83
C GLU A 10 5.81 3.58 6.90
N SER A 11 4.59 3.69 7.44
CA SER A 11 3.41 4.08 6.67
C SER A 11 3.56 5.48 6.07
N LEU A 12 4.14 6.43 6.82
CA LEU A 12 4.42 7.78 6.33
C LEU A 12 5.53 7.79 5.26
N CYS A 13 6.57 6.98 5.41
CA CYS A 13 7.61 6.82 4.39
C CYS A 13 7.04 6.25 3.08
N ILE A 14 6.18 5.24 3.17
CA ILE A 14 5.49 4.66 2.01
C ILE A 14 4.62 5.71 1.31
N LEU A 15 3.86 6.48 2.08
CA LEU A 15 3.04 7.57 1.55
C LEU A 15 3.91 8.62 0.82
N GLY A 16 5.02 9.04 1.43
CA GLY A 16 5.94 10.00 0.84
C GLY A 16 6.55 9.49 -0.47
N LEU A 17 7.00 8.23 -0.52
CA LEU A 17 7.50 7.61 -1.76
C LEU A 17 6.45 7.57 -2.86
N LYS A 18 5.19 7.27 -2.51
CA LYS A 18 4.09 7.26 -3.47
C LYS A 18 3.68 8.65 -3.96
N GLN A 19 3.75 9.67 -3.12
CA GLN A 19 3.50 11.04 -3.55
C GLN A 19 4.63 11.57 -4.44
N ALA A 20 5.88 11.22 -4.14
CA ALA A 20 7.03 11.59 -4.95
C ALA A 20 7.04 10.87 -6.31
N ASN A 21 6.59 9.62 -6.36
CA ASN A 21 6.43 8.86 -7.61
C ASN A 21 5.19 7.94 -7.54
N PRO A 22 4.04 8.38 -8.08
CA PRO A 22 2.79 7.60 -8.07
C PRO A 22 2.90 6.23 -8.75
N GLN A 23 3.80 6.09 -9.73
CA GLN A 23 4.00 4.85 -10.48
C GLN A 23 4.89 3.82 -9.75
N MET A 24 5.58 4.22 -8.68
CA MET A 24 6.50 3.34 -7.97
C MET A 24 5.78 2.11 -7.42
N ASN A 25 6.15 0.90 -7.82
CA ASN A 25 5.42 -0.30 -7.44
C ASN A 25 5.77 -0.79 -6.02
N VAL A 26 5.01 -1.76 -5.51
CA VAL A 26 5.19 -2.30 -4.15
C VAL A 26 6.58 -2.88 -3.91
N PHE A 27 7.18 -3.52 -4.93
CA PHE A 27 8.50 -4.14 -4.81
C PHE A 27 9.61 -3.08 -4.73
N GLU A 28 9.50 -2.01 -5.51
CA GLU A 28 10.45 -0.88 -5.46
C GLU A 28 10.40 -0.15 -4.11
N ILE A 29 9.19 0.02 -3.55
CA ILE A 29 9.01 0.59 -2.21
C ILE A 29 9.62 -0.33 -1.14
N ALA A 30 9.35 -1.63 -1.24
CA ALA A 30 9.89 -2.63 -0.32
C ALA A 30 11.42 -2.64 -0.31
N GLU A 31 12.04 -2.61 -1.50
CA GLU A 31 13.49 -2.51 -1.64
C GLU A 31 14.05 -1.22 -1.03
N LYS A 32 13.45 -0.06 -1.33
CA LYS A 32 13.90 1.25 -0.80
C LYS A 32 13.81 1.35 0.71
N LEU A 33 12.80 0.75 1.32
CA LEU A 33 12.56 0.81 2.77
C LEU A 33 13.12 -0.40 3.52
N ASN A 34 13.78 -1.34 2.82
CA ASN A 34 14.23 -2.61 3.38
C ASN A 34 13.09 -3.37 4.11
N LEU A 35 11.91 -3.38 3.50
CA LEU A 35 10.71 -4.07 3.98
C LEU A 35 10.38 -5.26 3.09
N THR A 36 9.48 -6.12 3.55
CA THR A 36 8.91 -7.15 2.68
C THR A 36 7.74 -6.55 1.86
N PRO A 37 7.49 -7.04 0.63
CA PRO A 37 6.32 -6.62 -0.14
C PRO A 37 4.98 -6.87 0.57
N VAL A 38 4.94 -7.81 1.52
CA VAL A 38 3.77 -8.10 2.35
C VAL A 38 3.53 -6.97 3.35
N SER A 39 4.56 -6.58 4.10
CA SER A 39 4.48 -5.46 5.06
C SER A 39 4.09 -4.15 4.37
N VAL A 40 4.62 -3.88 3.17
CA VAL A 40 4.24 -2.69 2.39
C VAL A 40 2.75 -2.71 2.03
N LYS A 41 2.18 -3.87 1.68
CA LYS A 41 0.74 -3.99 1.40
C LYS A 41 -0.12 -3.77 2.64
N GLU A 42 0.31 -4.24 3.81
CA GLU A 42 -0.39 -3.98 5.07
C GLU A 42 -0.44 -2.49 5.38
N HIS A 43 0.68 -1.79 5.19
CA HIS A 43 0.73 -0.33 5.32
C HIS A 43 -0.18 0.39 4.32
N PHE A 44 -0.30 -0.10 3.07
CA PHE A 44 -1.27 0.44 2.11
C PHE A 44 -2.72 0.29 2.61
N VAL A 45 -3.07 -0.84 3.23
CA VAL A 45 -4.40 -1.05 3.81
C VAL A 45 -4.66 -0.07 4.96
N GLU A 46 -3.70 0.13 5.85
CA GLU A 46 -3.83 1.08 6.96
C GLU A 46 -3.93 2.54 6.48
N LEU A 47 -3.12 2.92 5.49
CA LEU A 47 -3.19 4.26 4.87
C LEU A 47 -4.53 4.49 4.14
N SER A 48 -5.08 3.47 3.48
CA SER A 48 -6.40 3.53 2.85
C SER A 48 -7.53 3.66 3.89
N ARG A 49 -7.45 2.90 5.00
CA ARG A 49 -8.39 3.04 6.14
C ARG A 49 -8.34 4.44 6.76
N ALA A 50 -7.16 5.05 6.80
CA ALA A 50 -6.96 6.42 7.26
C ALA A 50 -7.34 7.49 6.23
N LYS A 51 -7.77 7.11 5.01
CA LYS A 51 -8.08 8.01 3.89
C LYS A 51 -6.89 8.89 3.48
N LEU A 52 -5.67 8.38 3.66
CA LEU A 52 -4.42 9.06 3.27
C LEU A 52 -3.93 8.61 1.89
N LEU A 53 -4.44 7.49 1.41
CA LEU A 53 -4.19 6.98 0.06
C LEU A 53 -5.52 6.74 -0.61
N ASP A 54 -5.76 7.50 -1.67
CA ASP A 54 -6.79 7.16 -2.65
C ASP A 54 -6.29 5.95 -3.43
N THR A 55 -6.55 4.75 -2.90
CA THR A 55 -6.66 3.59 -3.78
C THR A 55 -7.76 3.93 -4.77
N PRO A 56 -7.49 3.96 -6.10
CA PRO A 56 -8.57 4.09 -7.06
C PRO A 56 -9.59 3.01 -6.71
N ALA A 57 -10.83 3.41 -6.42
CA ALA A 57 -11.91 2.48 -6.16
C ALA A 57 -11.97 1.52 -7.37
N GLY A 58 -11.43 0.30 -7.21
CA GLY A 58 -11.39 -0.69 -8.28
C GLY A 58 -10.03 -1.02 -8.91
N SER A 59 -8.88 -0.59 -8.36
CA SER A 59 -7.61 -1.24 -8.76
C SER A 59 -7.47 -2.59 -8.03
N PRO A 60 -7.62 -3.73 -8.72
CA PRO A 60 -7.49 -5.03 -8.09
C PRO A 60 -6.02 -5.22 -7.76
N ILE A 61 -5.67 -5.16 -6.48
CA ILE A 61 -4.40 -5.71 -6.00
C ILE A 61 -4.55 -7.23 -6.16
N ASN A 62 -4.21 -7.72 -7.36
CA ASN A 62 -4.28 -9.10 -7.84
C ASN A 62 -5.68 -9.69 -8.09
N ASP A 63 -6.13 -9.65 -9.35
CA ASP A 63 -6.99 -10.71 -9.90
C ASP A 63 -6.42 -11.26 -11.23
N ARG A 64 -5.14 -11.68 -11.20
CA ARG A 64 -4.51 -12.46 -12.28
C ARG A 64 -4.49 -13.97 -12.02
N SER A 65 -5.15 -14.44 -10.95
CA SER A 65 -5.22 -15.88 -10.62
C SER A 65 -6.53 -16.54 -11.03
N ARG A 66 -7.43 -15.85 -11.76
CA ARG A 66 -8.72 -16.42 -12.15
C ARG A 66 -9.09 -16.10 -13.60
N ARG A 67 -8.38 -16.70 -14.57
CA ARG A 67 -8.92 -17.00 -15.92
C ARG A 67 -8.05 -18.06 -16.62
N VAL A 68 -8.12 -19.27 -16.10
CA VAL A 68 -8.03 -20.50 -16.90
C VAL A 68 -9.46 -21.02 -17.00
N ARG A 69 -10.19 -20.60 -18.03
CA ARG A 69 -11.32 -21.31 -18.65
C ARG A 69 -11.50 -20.73 -20.05
#